data_AF-A0A945M8N4-F1
#
_entry.id   AF-A0A945M8N4-F1
#
_cell.length_a   1.000
_cell.length_b   1.000
_cell.length_c   1.000
_cell.angle_alpha   90.00
_cell.angle_beta   90.00
_cell.angle_gamma   90.00
#
_symmetry.space_group_name_H-M   'P 1'
#
loop_
_entity.id
_entity.type
_entity.pdbx_description
1 polymer ?
#
loop_
_entity_poly.entity_id
_entity_poly.type
_entity_poly.pdbx_seq_one_letter_code
_entity_poly.pdbx_strand_id
1 'polypeptide(L)' 'GRFGMVDVKALRPVKEPVTLQQIKGDPRLAEMALVRQSRLSVCPVTAEQWKIICGMAKTKP' A
#
# COMPACT_ATOMS: atom_id res chain seq x y z
N GLY A 1 -27.89 -2.86 -2.41
CA GLY A 1 -26.46 -2.68 -2.05
C GLY A 1 -26.17 -1.20 -2.00
N ARG A 2 -25.42 -0.73 -1.01
CA ARG A 2 -25.05 0.69 -0.89
C ARG A 2 -23.61 0.83 -1.40
N PHE A 3 -23.47 1.32 -2.63
CA PHE A 3 -22.16 1.59 -3.23
C PHE A 3 -21.69 2.96 -2.75
N GLY A 4 -20.48 3.01 -2.20
CA GLY A 4 -19.81 4.24 -1.79
C GLY A 4 -18.67 4.56 -2.75
N MET A 5 -18.44 5.85 -3.00
CA MET A 5 -17.30 6.34 -3.74
C MET A 5 -16.68 7.51 -2.99
N VAL A 6 -15.38 7.74 -3.21
CA VAL A 6 -14.64 8.86 -2.66
C VAL A 6 -13.77 9.49 -3.75
N ASP A 7 -13.64 10.81 -3.71
CA ASP A 7 -12.71 11.52 -4.58
C ASP A 7 -11.33 11.58 -3.94
N VAL A 8 -10.30 11.30 -4.74
CA VAL A 8 -8.90 11.39 -4.30
C VAL A 8 -8.11 12.30 -5.23
N LYS A 9 -7.14 13.01 -4.67
CA LYS A 9 -6.21 13.86 -5.43
C LYS A 9 -4.82 13.25 -5.40
N ALA A 10 -4.18 13.15 -6.55
CA ALA A 10 -2.79 12.77 -6.64
C ALA A 10 -1.92 13.83 -5.95
N LEU A 11 -1.17 13.43 -4.93
CA LEU A 11 -0.26 14.33 -4.21
C LEU A 11 1.08 14.46 -4.93
N ARG A 12 1.70 13.33 -5.27
CA ARG A 12 3.00 13.27 -5.95
C ARG A 12 3.31 11.88 -6.49
N PRO A 13 4.16 11.76 -7.52
CA PRO A 13 4.70 10.49 -7.94
C PRO A 13 5.68 9.93 -6.91
N VAL A 14 5.80 8.60 -6.88
CA VAL A 14 6.92 7.93 -6.21
C VAL A 14 8.13 7.89 -7.14
N LYS A 15 9.33 7.96 -6.57
CA LYS A 15 10.57 7.87 -7.38
C LYS A 15 10.83 6.42 -7.81
N GLU A 16 10.54 5.48 -6.92
CA GLU A 16 10.73 4.05 -7.15
C GLU A 16 9.40 3.33 -6.96
N PRO A 17 8.78 2.82 -8.04
CA PRO A 17 7.57 2.01 -7.92
C PRO A 17 7.87 0.73 -7.13
N VAL A 18 7.08 0.48 -6.08
CA VAL A 18 7.20 -0.75 -5.28
C VAL A 18 6.33 -1.83 -5.91
N THR A 19 6.97 -2.93 -6.31
CA THR A 19 6.28 -4.06 -6.95
C THR A 19 5.64 -4.98 -5.91
N LEU A 20 4.61 -5.72 -6.32
CA LEU A 20 3.97 -6.71 -5.44
C LEU A 20 4.95 -7.80 -4.99
N GLN A 21 5.93 -8.16 -5.82
CA GLN A 21 6.97 -9.13 -5.45
C GLN A 21 7.84 -8.61 -4.31
N GLN A 22 8.23 -7.33 -4.34
CA GLN A 22 8.98 -6.71 -3.26
C GLN A 22 8.17 -6.65 -1.96
N ILE A 23 6.86 -6.36 -2.03
CA ILE A 23 5.97 -6.35 -0.86
C ILE A 23 5.84 -7.75 -0.26
N LYS A 24 5.63 -8.78 -1.10
CA LYS A 24 5.50 -10.17 -0.64
C LYS A 24 6.82 -10.76 -0.13
N GLY A 25 7.95 -10.26 -0.61
CA GLY A 25 9.28 -10.68 -0.18
C GLY A 25 9.75 -10.06 1.14
N ASP A 26 9.07 -9.02 1.64
CA ASP A 26 9.44 -8.37 2.90
C ASP A 26 8.64 -8.99 4.07
N PRO A 27 9.29 -9.67 5.02
CA PRO A 27 8.61 -10.31 6.14
C PRO A 27 7.87 -9.29 7.04
N ARG A 28 8.27 -8.02 7.03
CA ARG A 28 7.60 -6.96 7.81
C ARG A 28 6.23 -6.59 7.25
N LEU A 29 5.96 -6.93 5.99
CA LEU A 29 4.69 -6.66 5.30
C LEU A 29 3.83 -7.92 5.13
N ALA A 30 4.25 -9.07 5.68
CA ALA A 30 3.54 -10.34 5.53
C ALA A 30 2.08 -10.27 6.02
N GLU A 31 1.82 -9.49 7.08
CA GLU A 31 0.50 -9.31 7.68
C GLU A 31 -0.35 -8.21 7.01
N MET A 32 0.17 -7.57 5.95
CA MET A 32 -0.57 -6.53 5.24
C MET A 32 -1.81 -7.11 4.55
N ALA A 33 -2.95 -6.43 4.67
CA ALA A 33 -4.21 -6.87 4.06
C ALA A 33 -4.09 -7.09 2.54
N LEU A 34 -3.27 -6.29 1.85
CA LEU A 34 -2.96 -6.45 0.43
C LEU A 34 -2.31 -7.81 0.09
N VAL A 35 -1.50 -8.36 1.00
CA VAL A 35 -0.81 -9.66 0.80
C VAL A 35 -1.78 -10.81 1.11
N ARG A 36 -2.58 -10.68 2.17
CA ARG A 36 -3.48 -11.74 2.65
C ARG A 36 -4.79 -11.82 1.86
N GLN A 37 -5.30 -10.70 1.33
CA GLN A 37 -6.61 -10.60 0.69
C GLN A 37 -6.50 -10.06 -0.74
N SER A 38 -6.19 -10.96 -1.68
CA SER A 38 -5.91 -10.61 -3.08
C SER A 38 -7.07 -9.98 -3.86
N ARG A 39 -8.31 -10.14 -3.38
CA ARG A 39 -9.52 -9.62 -4.05
C ARG A 39 -10.05 -8.32 -3.44
N LEU A 40 -9.39 -7.77 -2.44
CA LEU A 40 -9.83 -6.55 -1.77
C LEU A 40 -9.21 -5.31 -2.43
N SER A 41 -10.02 -4.54 -3.18
CA SER A 41 -9.55 -3.36 -3.91
C SER A 41 -9.17 -2.17 -3.02
N VAL A 42 -9.74 -2.08 -1.82
CA VAL A 42 -9.43 -1.02 -0.83
C VAL A 42 -9.06 -1.70 0.48
N CYS A 43 -7.79 -1.60 0.86
CA CYS A 43 -7.25 -2.27 2.03
C CYS A 43 -6.84 -1.25 3.10
N PRO A 44 -7.06 -1.54 4.40
CA PRO A 44 -6.43 -0.77 5.46
C PRO A 44 -4.91 -0.98 5.46
N VAL A 45 -4.17 0.08 5.80
CA VAL A 45 -2.71 0.06 5.93
C VAL A 45 -2.35 0.68 7.27
N THR A 46 -1.52 0.01 8.07
CA THR A 46 -1.04 0.55 9.35
C THR A 46 0.03 1.61 9.14
N ALA A 47 0.25 2.47 10.14
CA ALA A 47 1.28 3.52 10.06
C ALA A 47 2.70 2.94 9.88
N GLU A 48 2.98 1.77 10.45
CA GLU A 48 4.28 1.09 10.29
C GLU A 48 4.46 0.55 8.87
N GLN A 49 3.45 -0.14 8.33
CA GLN A 49 3.45 -0.61 6.94
C GLN A 49 3.59 0.55 5.96
N TRP A 50 2.87 1.66 6.20
CA TRP A 50 2.95 2.86 5.39
C TRP A 50 4.36 3.43 5.36
N LYS A 51 5.02 3.58 6.51
CA LYS A 51 6.41 4.06 6.59
C LYS A 51 7.38 3.17 5.82
N ILE A 52 7.23 1.84 5.91
CA ILE A 52 8.08 0.90 5.20
C ILE A 52 7.91 1.06 3.68
N ILE A 53 6.67 1.05 3.19
CA ILE A 53 6.36 1.21 1.76
C ILE A 53 6.86 2.56 1.26
N CYS A 54 6.66 3.62 2.04
CA CYS A 54 7.14 4.95 1.68
C CYS A 54 8.67 5.00 1.58
N GLY A 55 9.38 4.34 2.50
CA GLY A 55 10.83 4.18 2.46
C GLY A 55 11.28 3.43 1.19
N MET A 56 10.64 2.30 0.86
CA MET A 56 10.92 1.55 -0.36
C MET A 56 10.66 2.37 -1.62
N ALA A 57 9.61 3.19 -1.60
CA ALA A 57 9.23 4.04 -2.72
C ALA A 57 10.06 5.35 -2.84
N LYS A 58 11.02 5.55 -1.92
CA LYS A 58 11.81 6.79 -1.74
C LYS A 58 10.92 8.04 -1.68
N THR A 59 9.86 7.94 -0.91
CA THR A 59 8.81 8.94 -0.78
C THR A 59 8.59 9.25 0.71
N LYS A 60 8.26 10.49 1.07
CA LYS A 60 7.91 10.80 2.47
C LYS A 60 6.61 10.05 2.86
N PRO A 61 6.42 9.58 4.09
CA PRO A 61 5.11 9.13 4.54
C PRO A 61 4.09 10.26 4.55
#